data_AF-A0A517ZMK6-F1
#
_entry.id   AF-A0A517ZMK6-F1
#
_cell.length_a   1.000
_cell.length_b   1.000
_cell.length_c   1.000
_cell.angle_alpha   90.00
_cell.angle_beta   90.00
_cell.angle_gamma   90.00
#
_symmetry.space_group_name_H-M   'P 1'
#
loop_
_entity.id
_entity.type
_entity.pdbx_description
1 polymer ?
#
loop_
_entity_poly.entity_id
_entity_poly.type
_entity_poly.pdbx_seq_one_letter_code
_entity_poly.pdbx_strand_id
1 'polypeptide(L)'
;MRQRNARIGMVLFCVYLLLYGGFVFLNAFAPETMEVLPFAGVNLAILYGFGLIIAAVLLALIYGWMCQPDDEDVAAKEVEK
;
A
#
# COMPACT_ATOMS: atom_id res chain seq x y z
N MET A 1 -10.40 -12.62 -18.33
CA MET A 1 -9.19 -12.16 -17.63
C MET A 1 -9.52 -11.01 -16.66
N ARG A 2 -10.15 -9.92 -17.13
CA ARG A 2 -10.67 -8.76 -16.34
C ARG A 2 -11.23 -9.03 -14.92
N GLN A 3 -12.12 -10.01 -14.72
CA GLN A 3 -12.69 -10.32 -13.39
C GLN A 3 -11.67 -10.90 -12.40
N ARG A 4 -10.63 -11.61 -12.88
CA ARG A 4 -9.58 -12.18 -12.03
C ARG A 4 -8.64 -11.10 -11.52
N ASN A 5 -8.21 -10.21 -12.42
CA ASN A 5 -7.37 -9.06 -12.09
C ASN A 5 -8.08 -8.12 -11.10
N ALA A 6 -9.36 -7.80 -11.34
CA ALA A 6 -10.17 -6.99 -10.43
C ALA A 6 -10.31 -7.60 -9.02
N ARG A 7 -10.47 -8.93 -8.91
CA ARG A 7 -10.51 -9.62 -7.61
C ARG A 7 -9.17 -9.52 -6.86
N ILE A 8 -8.05 -9.68 -7.55
CA ILE A 8 -6.71 -9.55 -6.95
C ILE A 8 -6.50 -8.12 -6.45
N GLY A 9 -6.85 -7.12 -7.25
CA GLY A 9 -6.75 -5.71 -6.87
C GLY A 9 -7.61 -5.38 -5.65
N MET A 10 -8.83 -5.90 -5.58
CA MET A 10 -9.73 -5.70 -4.45
C MET A 10 -9.18 -6.34 -3.15
N VAL A 11 -8.56 -7.52 -3.22
CA VAL A 11 -7.93 -8.15 -2.05
C VAL A 11 -6.74 -7.32 -1.57
N LEU A 12 -5.84 -6.90 -2.47
CA LEU A 12 -4.68 -6.08 -2.11
C LEU A 12 -5.10 -4.71 -1.56
N PHE A 13 -6.16 -4.13 -2.10
CA PHE A 13 -6.78 -2.92 -1.57
C PHE A 13 -7.29 -3.12 -0.15
N CYS A 14 -8.03 -4.20 0.13
CA CYS A 14 -8.50 -4.50 1.49
C CYS A 14 -7.33 -4.70 2.47
N VAL A 15 -6.25 -5.36 2.04
CA VAL A 15 -5.04 -5.53 2.87
C VAL A 15 -4.42 -4.18 3.19
N TYR A 16 -4.23 -3.31 2.19
CA TYR A 16 -3.71 -1.97 2.40
C TYR A 16 -4.62 -1.14 3.32
N LEU A 17 -5.94 -1.23 3.12
CA LEU A 17 -6.94 -0.51 3.91
C LEU A 17 -6.91 -0.93 5.39
N LEU A 18 -6.71 -2.21 5.68
CA LEU A 18 -6.53 -2.69 7.06
C LEU A 18 -5.23 -2.19 7.68
N LEU A 19 -4.12 -2.21 6.95
CA LEU A 19 -2.84 -1.68 7.43
C LEU A 19 -2.93 -0.18 7.73
N TYR A 20 -3.49 0.59 6.80
CA TYR A 20 -3.70 2.03 6.96
C TYR A 20 -4.69 2.34 8.09
N GLY A 21 -5.80 1.60 8.15
CA GLY A 21 -6.79 1.73 9.22
C GLY A 21 -6.19 1.45 10.59
N GLY A 22 -5.37 0.40 10.71
CA GLY A 22 -4.63 0.08 11.93
C GLY A 22 -3.66 1.20 12.34
N PHE A 23 -2.94 1.79 11.38
CA PHE A 23 -2.10 2.96 11.63
C PHE A 23 -2.91 4.16 12.12
N VAL A 24 -4.01 4.50 11.44
CA VAL A 24 -4.89 5.61 11.85
C VAL A 24 -5.48 5.35 13.24
N PHE A 25 -5.88 4.12 13.53
CA PHE A 25 -6.41 3.73 14.85
C PHE A 25 -5.34 3.88 15.94
N LEU A 26 -4.11 3.42 15.69
CA LEU A 26 -2.99 3.62 16.62
C LEU A 26 -2.69 5.11 16.85
N ASN A 27 -2.71 5.93 15.80
CA ASN A 27 -2.57 7.39 15.93
C ASN A 27 -3.70 8.01 16.76
N ALA A 28 -4.93 7.53 16.59
CA ALA A 28 -6.11 8.11 17.22
C ALA A 28 -6.24 7.76 18.70
N PHE A 29 -5.88 6.53 19.09
CA PHE A 29 -6.13 6.02 20.45
C PHE A 29 -4.88 5.98 21.35
N ALA A 30 -3.67 5.98 20.77
CA ALA A 30 -2.43 5.91 21.55
C ALA A 30 -1.38 6.94 21.10
N PRO A 31 -1.73 8.25 21.05
CA PRO A 31 -0.79 9.30 20.65
C PRO A 31 0.47 9.36 21.56
N GLU A 32 0.35 8.98 22.84
CA GLU A 32 1.50 8.93 23.76
C GLU A 32 2.57 7.91 23.33
N THR A 33 2.18 6.82 22.68
CA THR A 33 3.17 5.86 22.13
C THR A 33 3.92 6.41 20.92
N MET A 34 3.38 7.44 20.27
CA MET A 34 4.03 8.12 19.13
C MET A 34 5.00 9.22 19.55
N GLU A 35 4.83 9.80 20.74
CA GLU A 35 5.81 10.74 21.31
C GLU A 35 7.09 10.07 21.79
N VAL A 36 7.09 8.74 21.93
CA VAL A 36 8.30 7.97 22.21
C VAL A 36 9.23 8.13 21.01
N LEU A 37 10.44 8.64 21.25
CA LEU A 37 11.51 8.84 20.27
C LEU A 37 12.56 7.73 20.42
N PRO A 38 12.38 6.52 19.85
CA PRO A 38 13.24 5.40 20.17
C PRO A 38 14.45 5.30 19.23
N PHE A 39 14.43 5.98 18.08
CA PHE A 39 15.52 5.96 17.12
C PHE A 39 15.78 7.35 16.53
N ALA A 40 16.98 7.87 16.76
CA ALA A 40 17.55 9.07 16.13
C ALA A 40 16.76 10.39 16.28
N GLY A 41 15.83 10.49 17.23
CA GLY A 41 14.99 11.70 17.41
C GLY A 41 13.83 11.81 16.41
N VAL A 42 13.50 10.72 15.71
CA VAL A 42 12.39 10.68 14.76
C VAL A 42 11.15 10.08 15.44
N ASN A 43 10.01 10.74 15.30
CA ASN A 43 8.72 10.33 15.88
C ASN A 43 8.28 8.97 15.30
N LEU A 44 7.76 8.09 16.16
CA LEU A 44 7.27 6.76 15.76
C LEU A 44 6.28 6.84 14.58
N ALA A 45 5.44 7.87 14.55
CA ALA A 45 4.48 8.11 13.48
C ALA A 45 5.15 8.20 12.10
N ILE A 46 6.33 8.82 12.01
CA ILE A 46 7.08 8.96 10.75
C ILE A 46 7.61 7.60 10.30
N LEU A 47 8.10 6.78 11.24
CA LEU A 47 8.61 5.44 10.95
C LEU A 47 7.49 4.50 10.45
N TYR A 48 6.35 4.51 11.12
CA TYR A 48 5.16 3.75 10.69
C TYR A 48 4.58 4.28 9.38
N GLY A 49 4.60 5.59 9.15
CA GLY A 49 4.20 6.21 7.88
C GLY A 49 5.09 5.77 6.71
N PHE A 50 6.42 5.72 6.92
CA PHE A 50 7.35 5.14 5.95
C PHE A 50 7.08 3.66 5.72
N GLY A 51 6.76 2.90 6.76
CA GLY A 51 6.33 1.51 6.66
C GLY A 51 5.10 1.33 5.75
N LEU A 52 4.11 2.22 5.85
CA LEU A 52 2.92 2.19 4.99
C LEU A 52 3.24 2.49 3.52
N ILE A 53 4.15 3.44 3.26
CA ILE A 53 4.60 3.74 1.90
C ILE A 53 5.28 2.51 1.29
N ILE A 54 6.17 1.87 2.04
CA ILE A 54 6.84 0.63 1.60
C ILE A 54 5.81 -0.47 1.35
N ALA A 55 4.83 -0.63 2.24
CA ALA A 55 3.75 -1.61 2.07
C ALA A 55 2.92 -1.35 0.81
N ALA A 56 2.57 -0.08 0.52
CA ALA A 56 1.85 0.31 -0.69
C ALA A 56 2.63 -0.05 -1.95
N VAL A 57 3.93 0.26 -1.98
CA VAL A 57 4.81 -0.07 -3.12
C VAL A 57 4.92 -1.58 -3.31
N LEU A 58 5.11 -2.34 -2.23
CA LEU A 58 5.16 -3.80 -2.30
C LEU A 58 3.84 -4.40 -2.83
N LEU A 59 2.70 -3.92 -2.35
CA LEU A 59 1.39 -4.36 -2.84
C LEU A 59 1.19 -4.02 -4.32
N ALA A 60 1.64 -2.84 -4.77
CA ALA A 60 1.60 -2.45 -6.18
C ALA A 60 2.49 -3.34 -7.05
N LEU A 61 3.70 -3.69 -6.59
CA LEU A 61 4.59 -4.61 -7.29
C LEU A 61 3.99 -6.03 -7.36
N ILE A 62 3.42 -6.52 -6.26
CA ILE A 62 2.74 -7.82 -6.20
C ILE A 62 1.55 -7.83 -7.16
N TYR A 63 0.73 -6.77 -7.17
CA TYR A 63 -0.37 -6.63 -8.12
C TYR A 63 0.14 -6.68 -9.56
N GLY A 64 1.14 -5.87 -9.90
CA GLY A 64 1.72 -5.81 -11.24
C GLY A 64 2.32 -7.15 -11.71
N TRP A 65 2.86 -7.95 -10.78
CA TRP A 65 3.42 -9.26 -11.11
C TRP A 65 2.35 -10.36 -11.24
N MET A 66 1.26 -10.27 -10.48
CA MET A 66 0.15 -11.24 -10.52
C MET A 66 -0.90 -10.92 -11.61
N CYS A 67 -1.00 -9.67 -12.03
CA CYS A 67 -1.94 -9.21 -13.05
C CYS A 67 -1.44 -9.68 -14.43
N GLN A 68 -2.30 -10.37 -15.17
CA GLN A 68 -2.02 -10.71 -16.57
C GLN A 68 -2.42 -9.50 -17.41
N PRO A 69 -1.55 -8.99 -18.32
CA PRO A 69 -1.88 -7.84 -19.15
C PRO A 69 -3.12 -8.17 -19.98
N ASP A 70 -4.14 -7.33 -19.85
CA ASP A 70 -5.30 -7.37 -20.72
C ASP A 70 -4.94 -6.60 -22.02
N ASP A 71 -5.60 -6.90 -23.15
CA ASP A 71 -5.27 -6.31 -24.46
C ASP A 71 -5.29 -4.76 -24.46
N GLU A 72 -6.08 -4.14 -23.57
CA GLU A 72 -6.11 -2.68 -23.35
C GLU A 72 -4.81 -2.12 -22.73
N ASP A 73 -4.15 -2.87 -21.83
CA ASP A 73 -2.90 -2.46 -21.20
C ASP A 73 -1.73 -2.50 -22.20
N VAL A 74 -1.79 -3.40 -23.19
CA VAL A 74 -0.81 -3.51 -24.26
C VAL A 74 -0.94 -2.33 -25.23
N ALA A 75 -2.18 -1.99 -25.61
CA ALA A 75 -2.45 -0.84 -26.46
C ALA A 75 -2.06 0.50 -25.79
N ALA A 76 -2.31 0.66 -24.50
CA ALA A 76 -1.88 1.87 -23.75
C ALA A 76 -0.36 2.05 -23.73
N LYS A 77 0.40 0.94 -23.67
CA LYS A 77 1.87 0.95 -23.72
C LYS A 77 2.44 1.24 -25.10
N GLU A 78 1.74 0.90 -26.18
CA GLU A 78 2.15 1.25 -27.54
C GLU A 78 1.92 2.73 -27.88
N VAL A 79 0.91 3.37 -27.28
CA VAL A 79 0.61 4.80 -27.51
C VAL A 79 1.59 5.73 -26.79
N GLU A 80 2.20 5.28 -25.70
CA GLU A 80 3.21 6.06 -24.94
C GLU A 80 4.62 6.01 -25.57
N LYS A 81 4.86 5.12 -26.53
CA LYS A 81 6.17 4.89 -27.16
C LYS A 81 6.31 5.57 -28.52
#